data_AF-A0A7V5BDC9-F1
#
_entry.id   AF-A0A7V5BDC9-F1
#
_cell.length_a   1.000
_cell.length_b   1.000
_cell.length_c   1.000
_cell.angle_alpha   90.00
_cell.angle_beta   90.00
_cell.angle_gamma   90.00
#
_symmetry.space_group_name_H-M   'P 1'
#
loop_
_entity.id
_entity.type
_entity.pdbx_description
1 polymer ?
#
loop_
_entity_poly.entity_id
_entity_poly.type
_entity_poly.pdbx_seq_one_letter_code
_entity_poly.pdbx_strand_id
1 'polypeptide(L)'
;MSTSLRILISATAIIGLLTVTAFQQNSLISYKQLIGVQSQKLKKQAQTIENQAEEIEELTISNTLLEDQLLLVRDSISILQNDLAALKTTLEKSKTNLSAIQKELKVRQKELDFVKAELLQKTSNSAKVAQLKEKVAELEEQLEQLNYLKQNEQEDFVEYETEAQDLETEVVEKEQTAEKMTQLKAILENTIIDYKGISLRTERDGDNISKIKKNGKNWKYTFINFDLQNTNPAFLVGSTFEWRIIDMDNGEPISFIESNQVYPKGIDTKGFSFTYQGYAQEAVFINTQEKQGSSYELKLYYLEDDQAYYVNGSSRPIVFDKHCID
;
A
#
# COMPACT_ATOMS: atom_id res chain seq x y z
N MET A 1 -33.66 -73.43 -47.22
CA MET A 1 -33.81 -71.96 -47.26
C MET A 1 -34.06 -71.54 -48.69
N SER A 2 -35.16 -70.85 -48.97
CA SER A 2 -35.42 -70.29 -50.31
C SER A 2 -34.41 -69.19 -50.64
N THR A 3 -34.10 -69.01 -51.91
CA THR A 3 -33.27 -67.89 -52.44
C THR A 3 -33.79 -66.54 -51.96
N SER A 4 -35.11 -66.38 -51.86
CA SER A 4 -35.77 -65.20 -51.30
C SER A 4 -35.40 -64.90 -49.85
N LEU A 5 -35.25 -65.92 -48.99
CA LEU A 5 -34.86 -65.73 -47.58
C LEU A 5 -33.39 -65.29 -47.46
N ARG A 6 -32.50 -65.83 -48.30
CA ARG A 6 -31.09 -65.41 -48.33
C ARG A 6 -30.93 -63.97 -48.79
N ILE A 7 -31.69 -63.54 -49.79
CA ILE A 7 -31.72 -62.15 -50.28
C ILE A 7 -32.23 -61.19 -49.19
N LEU A 8 -33.27 -61.59 -48.45
CA LEU A 8 -33.82 -60.79 -47.35
C LEU A 8 -32.81 -60.63 -46.20
N ILE A 9 -32.11 -61.71 -45.81
CA ILE A 9 -31.08 -61.68 -44.77
C ILE A 9 -29.87 -60.84 -45.22
N SER A 10 -29.42 -60.98 -46.47
CA SER A 10 -28.33 -60.14 -46.98
C SER A 10 -28.73 -58.67 -47.08
N ALA A 11 -29.96 -58.36 -47.50
CA ALA A 11 -30.45 -56.98 -47.58
C ALA A 11 -30.57 -56.33 -46.20
N THR A 12 -31.09 -57.05 -45.20
CA THR A 12 -31.19 -56.57 -43.81
C THR A 12 -29.81 -56.39 -43.17
N ALA A 13 -28.84 -57.26 -43.45
CA ALA A 13 -27.46 -57.09 -43.02
C ALA A 13 -26.79 -55.86 -43.65
N ILE A 14 -27.01 -55.61 -44.94
CA ILE A 14 -26.48 -54.42 -45.65
C ILE A 14 -27.10 -53.14 -45.09
N ILE A 15 -28.42 -53.11 -44.87
CA ILE A 15 -29.11 -51.96 -44.27
C ILE A 15 -28.60 -51.72 -42.84
N GLY A 16 -28.42 -52.78 -42.05
CA GLY A 16 -27.82 -52.70 -40.72
C GLY A 16 -26.43 -52.07 -40.75
N LEU A 17 -25.56 -52.54 -41.66
CA LEU A 17 -24.22 -51.98 -41.85
C LEU A 17 -24.26 -50.51 -42.24
N LEU A 18 -25.14 -50.12 -43.16
CA LEU A 18 -25.31 -48.73 -43.60
C LEU A 18 -25.82 -47.81 -42.47
N THR A 19 -26.71 -48.29 -41.62
CA THR A 19 -27.19 -47.51 -40.46
C THR A 19 -26.10 -47.33 -39.40
N VAL A 20 -25.29 -48.36 -39.14
CA VAL A 20 -24.17 -48.30 -38.21
C VAL A 20 -23.07 -47.37 -38.74
N THR A 21 -22.73 -47.44 -40.03
CA THR A 21 -21.73 -46.53 -40.62
C THR A 21 -22.23 -45.08 -40.64
N ALA A 22 -23.51 -44.84 -40.95
CA ALA A 22 -24.10 -43.50 -40.86
C ALA A 22 -24.08 -42.95 -39.43
N PHE A 23 -24.41 -43.78 -38.43
CA PHE A 23 -24.35 -43.40 -37.02
C PHE A 23 -22.92 -43.09 -36.56
N GLN A 24 -21.95 -43.93 -36.95
CA GLN A 24 -20.53 -43.70 -36.65
C GLN A 24 -20.02 -42.42 -37.32
N GLN A 25 -20.42 -42.14 -38.56
CA GLN A 25 -20.02 -40.93 -39.28
C GLN A 25 -20.61 -39.67 -38.68
N ASN A 26 -21.88 -39.70 -38.24
CA ASN A 26 -22.49 -38.57 -37.55
C ASN A 26 -21.82 -38.32 -36.18
N SER A 27 -21.55 -39.39 -35.42
CA SER A 27 -20.82 -39.30 -34.15
C SER A 27 -19.41 -38.72 -34.36
N LEU A 28 -18.69 -39.15 -35.41
CA LEU A 28 -17.37 -38.62 -35.77
C LEU A 28 -17.41 -37.11 -36.08
N ILE A 29 -18.44 -36.65 -36.79
CA ILE A 29 -18.64 -35.21 -37.08
C ILE A 29 -18.84 -34.44 -35.77
N SER A 30 -19.70 -34.93 -34.87
CA SER A 30 -19.92 -34.31 -33.56
C SER A 30 -18.65 -34.26 -32.71
N TYR A 31 -17.85 -35.33 -32.68
CA TYR A 31 -16.56 -35.34 -31.98
C TYR A 31 -15.57 -34.33 -32.57
N LYS A 32 -15.48 -34.21 -33.91
CA LYS A 32 -14.63 -33.21 -34.56
C LYS A 32 -15.03 -31.79 -34.21
N GLN A 33 -16.34 -31.51 -34.18
CA GLN A 33 -16.85 -30.19 -33.77
C GLN A 33 -16.51 -29.90 -32.31
N LEU A 34 -16.71 -30.86 -31.40
CA LEU A 34 -16.37 -30.73 -29.99
C LEU A 34 -14.87 -30.45 -29.79
N ILE A 35 -14.00 -31.21 -30.47
CA ILE A 35 -12.54 -31.01 -30.45
C ILE A 35 -12.18 -29.61 -30.95
N GLY A 36 -12.84 -29.12 -32.01
CA GLY A 36 -12.63 -27.77 -32.53
C GLY A 36 -12.97 -26.69 -31.51
N VAL A 37 -14.12 -26.81 -30.84
CA VAL A 37 -14.54 -25.88 -29.77
C VAL A 37 -13.59 -25.92 -28.58
N GLN A 38 -13.19 -27.12 -28.13
CA GLN A 38 -12.25 -27.28 -27.03
C GLN A 38 -10.87 -26.72 -27.37
N SER A 39 -10.38 -26.92 -28.59
CA SER A 39 -9.12 -26.36 -29.07
C SER A 39 -9.13 -24.82 -29.07
N GLN A 40 -10.22 -24.21 -29.50
CA GLN A 40 -10.38 -22.75 -29.41
C GLN A 40 -10.43 -22.25 -27.97
N LYS A 41 -11.12 -22.96 -27.06
CA LYS A 41 -11.16 -22.62 -25.64
C LYS A 41 -9.77 -22.71 -25.01
N LEU A 42 -9.03 -23.78 -25.28
CA LEU A 42 -7.66 -23.96 -24.83
C LEU A 42 -6.74 -22.85 -25.33
N LYS A 43 -6.87 -22.45 -26.60
CA LYS A 43 -6.08 -21.35 -27.17
C LYS A 43 -6.35 -20.02 -26.46
N LYS A 44 -7.62 -19.71 -26.16
CA LYS A 44 -7.98 -18.50 -25.41
C LYS A 44 -7.43 -18.53 -23.98
N GLN A 45 -7.56 -19.67 -23.29
CA GLN A 45 -7.03 -19.84 -21.94
C GLN A 45 -5.50 -19.72 -21.92
N ALA A 46 -4.80 -20.29 -22.90
CA ALA A 46 -3.35 -20.15 -23.01
C ALA A 46 -2.93 -18.69 -23.17
N GLN A 47 -3.66 -17.92 -23.99
CA GLN A 47 -3.39 -16.49 -24.14
C GLN A 47 -3.64 -15.72 -22.83
N THR A 48 -4.72 -16.03 -22.12
CA THR A 48 -5.01 -15.39 -20.82
C THR A 48 -3.91 -15.69 -19.80
N ILE A 49 -3.42 -16.93 -19.75
CA ILE A 49 -2.32 -17.32 -18.86
C ILE A 49 -1.03 -16.57 -19.22
N GLU A 50 -0.73 -16.44 -20.51
CA GLU A 50 0.43 -15.69 -20.99
C GLU A 50 0.37 -14.22 -20.57
N ASN A 51 -0.76 -13.55 -20.83
CA ASN A 51 -0.95 -12.16 -20.42
C ASN A 51 -0.87 -11.96 -18.89
N GLN A 52 -1.43 -12.91 -18.12
CA GLN A 52 -1.33 -12.88 -16.66
C GLN A 52 0.10 -13.10 -16.16
N ALA A 53 0.88 -13.95 -16.85
CA ALA A 53 2.27 -14.17 -16.51
C ALA A 53 3.11 -12.90 -16.73
N GLU A 54 2.86 -12.16 -17.82
CA GLU A 54 3.48 -10.86 -18.08
C GLU A 54 3.13 -9.84 -16.98
N GLU A 55 1.84 -9.74 -16.59
CA GLU A 55 1.40 -8.84 -15.51
C GLU A 55 2.06 -9.20 -14.16
N ILE A 56 2.18 -10.49 -13.84
CA ILE A 56 2.86 -10.95 -12.63
C ILE A 56 4.35 -10.59 -12.66
N GLU A 57 5.00 -10.70 -13.82
CA GLU A 57 6.40 -10.31 -13.98
C GLU A 57 6.59 -8.80 -13.75
N GLU A 58 5.74 -7.96 -14.34
CA GLU A 58 5.76 -6.51 -14.14
C GLU A 58 5.53 -6.13 -12.67
N LEU A 59 4.53 -6.74 -12.01
CA LEU A 59 4.27 -6.53 -10.59
C LEU A 59 5.43 -6.99 -9.71
N THR A 60 6.09 -8.10 -10.06
CA THR A 60 7.26 -8.60 -9.34
C THR A 60 8.41 -7.60 -9.44
N ILE A 61 8.69 -7.08 -10.63
CA ILE A 61 9.70 -6.04 -10.83
C ILE A 61 9.35 -4.78 -10.03
N SER A 62 8.10 -4.33 -10.08
CA SER A 62 7.65 -3.18 -9.31
C SER A 62 7.81 -3.38 -7.80
N ASN A 63 7.47 -4.56 -7.27
CA ASN A 63 7.68 -4.89 -5.86
C ASN A 63 9.15 -4.89 -5.46
N THR A 64 10.04 -5.48 -6.28
CA THR A 64 11.49 -5.44 -6.00
C THR A 64 12.03 -4.00 -5.98
N LEU A 65 11.55 -3.14 -6.88
CA LEU A 65 11.93 -1.73 -6.89
C LEU A 65 11.44 -0.99 -5.64
N LEU A 66 10.22 -1.26 -5.18
CA LEU A 66 9.69 -0.68 -3.94
C LEU A 66 10.46 -1.18 -2.70
N GLU A 67 10.87 -2.44 -2.68
CA GLU A 67 11.74 -2.99 -1.63
C GLU A 67 13.10 -2.30 -1.58
N ASP A 68 13.72 -2.08 -2.74
CA ASP A 68 14.98 -1.34 -2.85
C ASP A 68 14.80 0.11 -2.36
N GLN A 69 13.70 0.77 -2.72
CA GLN A 69 13.39 2.11 -2.23
C GLN A 69 13.21 2.14 -0.70
N LEU A 70 12.54 1.15 -0.12
CA LEU A 70 12.39 1.05 1.33
C LEU A 70 13.73 0.85 2.05
N LEU A 71 14.64 0.07 1.45
CA LEU A 71 16.01 -0.10 1.96
C LEU A 71 16.77 1.23 1.90
N LEU A 72 16.70 1.95 0.77
CA LEU A 72 17.33 3.27 0.62
C LEU A 72 16.81 4.29 1.63
N VAL A 73 15.49 4.32 1.88
CA VAL A 73 14.89 5.20 2.89
C VAL A 73 15.40 4.84 4.29
N ARG A 74 15.48 3.55 4.63
CA ARG A 74 16.05 3.10 5.92
C ARG A 74 17.51 3.50 6.09
N ASP A 75 18.33 3.31 5.07
CA ASP A 75 19.72 3.71 5.09
C ASP A 75 19.86 5.23 5.25
N SER A 76 19.02 6.00 4.56
CA SER A 76 18.96 7.46 4.72
C SER A 76 18.57 7.88 6.13
N ILE A 77 17.58 7.23 6.76
CA ILE A 77 17.20 7.50 8.16
C ILE A 77 18.40 7.25 9.08
N SER A 78 19.11 6.13 8.90
CA SER A 78 20.30 5.79 9.70
C SER A 78 21.41 6.84 9.57
N ILE A 79 21.68 7.33 8.35
CA ILE A 79 22.65 8.39 8.12
C ILE A 79 22.22 9.69 8.81
N LEU A 80 20.99 10.14 8.59
CA LEU A 80 20.46 11.37 9.18
C LEU A 80 20.43 11.33 10.71
N GLN A 81 20.11 10.18 11.31
CA GLN A 81 20.17 9.98 12.75
C GLN A 81 21.60 10.09 13.30
N ASN A 82 22.60 9.57 12.58
CA ASN A 82 24.00 9.73 12.96
C ASN A 82 24.47 11.19 12.85
N ASP A 83 24.07 11.88 11.79
CA ASP A 83 24.39 13.29 11.58
C ASP A 83 23.75 14.17 12.67
N LEU A 84 22.48 13.91 12.99
CA LEU A 84 21.77 14.56 14.09
C LEU A 84 22.43 14.30 15.45
N ALA A 85 22.93 13.09 15.70
CA ALA A 85 23.66 12.79 16.94
C ALA A 85 25.02 13.53 17.03
N ALA A 86 25.74 13.60 15.91
CA ALA A 86 26.99 14.36 15.82
C ALA A 86 26.74 15.86 16.03
N LEU A 87 25.72 16.41 15.38
CA LEU A 87 25.34 17.82 15.49
C LEU A 87 24.87 18.18 16.90
N LYS A 88 24.03 17.35 17.55
CA LYS A 88 23.65 17.52 18.97
C LYS A 88 24.88 17.56 19.89
N THR A 89 25.92 16.77 19.59
CA THR A 89 27.18 16.79 20.35
C THR A 89 27.95 18.10 20.13
N THR A 90 28.00 18.61 18.90
CA THR A 90 28.61 19.91 18.57
C THR A 90 27.87 21.07 19.23
N LEU A 91 26.54 21.05 19.20
CA LEU A 91 25.67 22.05 19.84
C LEU A 91 25.94 22.14 21.35
N GLU A 92 26.03 21.00 22.04
CA GLU A 92 26.35 20.99 23.47
C GLU A 92 27.78 21.49 23.76
N LYS A 93 28.76 21.21 22.90
CA LYS A 93 30.09 21.82 23.01
C LYS A 93 30.02 23.34 22.87
N SER A 94 29.33 23.84 21.85
CA SER A 94 29.21 25.28 21.62
C SER A 94 28.51 26.00 22.79
N LYS A 95 27.46 25.40 23.35
CA LYS A 95 26.81 25.86 24.58
C LYS A 95 27.77 25.94 25.77
N THR A 96 28.64 24.94 25.95
CA THR A 96 29.64 24.98 27.02
C THR A 96 30.69 26.07 26.79
N ASN A 97 31.12 26.29 25.54
CA ASN A 97 32.03 27.37 25.16
C ASN A 97 31.42 28.74 25.46
N LEU A 98 30.18 28.98 25.01
CA LEU A 98 29.43 30.20 25.32
C LEU A 98 29.35 30.47 26.82
N SER A 99 29.07 29.44 27.62
CA SER A 99 29.04 29.56 29.09
C SER A 99 30.41 29.94 29.66
N ALA A 100 31.49 29.37 29.13
CA ALA A 100 32.85 29.67 29.55
C ALA A 100 33.27 31.10 29.19
N ILE A 101 33.05 31.53 27.94
CA ILE A 101 33.35 32.88 27.45
C ILE A 101 32.57 33.91 28.29
N GLN A 102 31.28 33.67 28.55
CA GLN A 102 30.47 34.56 29.38
C GLN A 102 31.00 34.70 30.83
N LYS A 103 31.53 33.62 31.41
CA LYS A 103 32.14 33.67 32.75
C LYS A 103 33.43 34.48 32.72
N GLU A 104 34.29 34.27 31.73
CA GLU A 104 35.56 34.98 31.60
C GLU A 104 35.34 36.48 31.38
N LEU A 105 34.38 36.84 30.52
CA LEU A 105 33.99 38.23 30.26
C LEU A 105 33.55 38.94 31.56
N LYS A 106 32.77 38.26 32.42
CA LYS A 106 32.38 38.79 33.73
C LYS A 106 33.56 38.98 34.68
N VAL A 107 34.56 38.10 34.64
CA VAL A 107 35.77 38.21 35.46
C VAL A 107 36.61 39.40 34.99
N ARG A 108 36.89 39.49 33.68
CA ARG A 108 37.67 40.59 33.09
C ARG A 108 37.01 41.94 33.26
N GLN A 109 35.69 42.03 33.14
CA GLN A 109 34.95 43.26 33.40
C GLN A 109 35.15 43.74 34.86
N LYS A 110 35.08 42.83 35.84
CA LYS A 110 35.33 43.18 37.25
C LYS A 110 36.77 43.63 37.49
N GLU A 111 37.74 43.00 36.84
CA GLU A 111 39.15 43.40 36.92
C GLU A 111 39.35 44.81 36.34
N LEU A 112 38.74 45.09 35.18
CA LEU A 112 38.76 46.40 34.54
C LEU A 112 38.18 47.47 35.47
N ASP A 113 36.99 47.22 36.03
CA ASP A 113 36.30 48.15 36.92
C ASP A 113 37.14 48.43 38.19
N PHE A 114 37.78 47.40 38.75
CA PHE A 114 38.67 47.54 39.89
C PHE A 114 39.91 48.39 39.57
N VAL A 115 40.58 48.13 38.45
CA VAL A 115 41.79 48.88 38.03
C VAL A 115 41.43 50.34 37.73
N LYS A 116 40.28 50.61 37.07
CA LYS A 116 39.78 51.97 36.84
C LYS A 116 39.52 52.71 38.15
N ALA A 117 38.95 52.04 39.16
CA ALA A 117 38.73 52.62 40.48
C ALA A 117 40.07 52.94 41.21
N GLU A 118 41.07 52.05 41.15
CA GLU A 118 42.40 52.29 41.74
C GLU A 118 43.10 53.50 41.09
N LEU A 119 42.93 53.66 39.78
CA LEU A 119 43.49 54.77 39.00
C LEU A 119 42.89 56.13 39.42
N LEU A 120 41.58 56.19 39.68
CA LEU A 120 40.91 57.38 40.21
C LEU A 120 41.40 57.79 41.61
N GLN A 121 41.89 56.82 42.41
CA GLN A 121 42.30 57.05 43.80
C GLN A 121 43.76 57.50 43.94
N LYS A 122 44.64 57.26 42.95
CA LYS A 122 46.07 57.58 43.00
C LYS A 122 46.46 58.71 42.05
N THR A 123 46.64 59.92 42.57
CA THR A 123 47.07 61.10 41.78
C THR A 123 48.54 61.50 41.97
N SER A 124 49.30 60.85 42.86
CA SER A 124 50.64 61.36 43.27
C SER A 124 51.84 60.52 42.82
N ASN A 125 51.66 59.37 42.16
CA ASN A 125 52.76 58.45 41.82
C ASN A 125 52.78 58.11 40.32
N SER A 126 53.44 58.97 39.53
CA SER A 126 53.44 58.97 38.05
C SER A 126 53.72 57.60 37.42
N ALA A 127 54.71 56.86 37.93
CA ALA A 127 55.07 55.54 37.39
C ALA A 127 53.98 54.48 37.59
N LYS A 128 53.30 54.50 38.75
CA LYS A 128 52.20 53.55 39.04
C LYS A 128 50.95 53.89 38.24
N VAL A 129 50.69 55.17 37.99
CA VAL A 129 49.59 55.62 37.11
C VAL A 129 49.82 55.16 35.68
N ALA A 130 51.06 55.23 35.16
CA ALA A 130 51.39 54.73 33.83
C ALA A 130 51.13 53.21 33.68
N GLN A 131 51.58 52.40 34.65
CA GLN A 131 51.33 50.96 34.66
C GLN A 131 49.84 50.59 34.71
N LEU A 132 49.05 51.32 35.50
CA LEU A 132 47.60 51.07 35.58
C LEU A 132 46.89 51.45 34.27
N LYS A 133 47.33 52.51 33.57
CA LYS A 133 46.79 52.88 32.25
C LYS A 133 47.08 51.81 31.19
N GLU A 134 48.30 51.28 31.18
CA GLU A 134 48.69 50.18 30.29
C GLU A 134 47.82 48.94 30.53
N LYS A 135 47.61 48.58 31.80
CA LYS A 135 46.74 47.45 32.17
C LYS A 135 45.27 47.66 31.79
N VAL A 136 44.77 48.90 31.85
CA VAL A 136 43.40 49.21 31.37
C VAL A 136 43.31 48.97 29.86
N ALA A 137 44.28 49.46 29.08
CA ALA A 137 44.29 49.27 27.63
C ALA A 137 44.34 47.77 27.26
N GLU A 138 45.18 46.99 27.94
CA GLU A 138 45.27 45.54 27.74
C GLU A 138 43.94 44.82 28.07
N LEU A 139 43.29 45.17 29.19
CA LEU A 139 42.01 44.58 29.58
C LEU A 139 40.86 44.98 28.64
N GLU A 140 40.88 46.20 28.10
CA GLU A 140 39.91 46.64 27.10
C GLU A 140 40.07 45.85 25.79
N GLU A 141 41.30 45.62 25.34
CA GLU A 141 41.59 44.79 24.17
C GLU A 141 41.13 43.34 24.37
N GLN A 142 41.42 42.74 25.53
CA GLN A 142 40.96 41.39 25.86
C GLN A 142 39.43 41.27 25.91
N LEU A 143 38.73 42.28 26.44
CA LEU A 143 37.26 42.31 26.46
C LEU A 143 36.67 42.43 25.05
N GLU A 144 37.31 43.19 24.16
CA GLU A 144 36.88 43.30 22.77
C GLU A 144 37.04 41.97 22.04
N GLN A 145 38.19 41.29 22.19
CA GLN A 145 38.43 39.96 21.63
C GLN A 145 37.43 38.92 22.16
N LEU A 146 37.16 38.91 23.47
CA LEU A 146 36.19 37.99 24.07
C LEU A 146 34.76 38.27 23.61
N ASN A 147 34.38 39.54 23.40
CA ASN A 147 33.08 39.89 22.83
C ASN A 147 32.95 39.41 21.38
N TYR A 148 34.01 39.55 20.57
CA TYR A 148 34.05 39.02 19.21
C TYR A 148 33.87 37.50 19.18
N LEU A 149 34.62 36.77 20.01
CA LEU A 149 34.48 35.30 20.13
C LEU A 149 33.08 34.89 20.59
N LYS A 150 32.52 35.61 21.57
CA LYS A 150 31.15 35.36 22.05
C LYS A 150 30.13 35.52 20.91
N GLN A 151 30.27 36.56 20.09
CA GLN A 151 29.34 36.80 18.99
C GLN A 151 29.42 35.69 17.96
N ASN A 152 30.63 35.33 17.50
CA ASN A 152 30.82 34.25 16.53
C ASN A 152 30.27 32.91 17.05
N GLU A 153 30.64 32.52 18.28
CA GLU A 153 30.15 31.26 18.88
C GLU A 153 28.62 31.26 19.04
N GLN A 154 28.01 32.43 19.23
CA GLN A 154 26.57 32.56 19.34
C GLN A 154 25.86 32.48 17.98
N GLU A 155 26.50 32.97 16.91
CA GLU A 155 26.03 32.77 15.54
C GLU A 155 26.11 31.27 15.16
N ASP A 156 27.26 30.64 15.40
CA ASP A 156 27.47 29.20 15.18
C ASP A 156 26.46 28.35 15.97
N PHE A 157 26.21 28.69 17.24
CA PHE A 157 25.22 28.00 18.06
C PHE A 157 23.82 28.04 17.45
N VAL A 158 23.38 29.21 16.97
CA VAL A 158 22.06 29.38 16.36
C VAL A 158 21.98 28.57 15.05
N GLU A 159 23.03 28.60 14.24
CA GLU A 159 23.11 27.82 12.99
C GLU A 159 22.98 26.31 13.27
N TYR A 160 23.76 25.77 14.20
CA TYR A 160 23.68 24.35 14.59
C TYR A 160 22.32 23.97 15.20
N GLU A 161 21.69 24.87 15.94
CA GLU A 161 20.35 24.62 16.50
C GLU A 161 19.29 24.53 15.38
N THR A 162 19.36 25.41 14.38
CA THR A 162 18.44 25.37 13.23
C THR A 162 18.65 24.13 12.37
N GLU A 163 19.89 23.78 12.06
CA GLU A 163 20.21 22.58 11.27
C GLU A 163 19.77 21.30 11.99
N ALA A 164 19.90 21.26 13.33
CA ALA A 164 19.43 20.12 14.12
C ALA A 164 17.91 19.96 14.09
N GLN A 165 17.15 21.06 14.08
CA GLN A 165 15.68 21.04 13.98
C GLN A 165 15.23 20.59 12.59
N ASP A 166 15.89 21.06 11.54
CA ASP A 166 15.59 20.68 10.16
C ASP A 166 15.86 19.18 9.93
N LEU A 167 17.01 18.68 10.39
CA LEU A 167 17.34 17.25 10.34
C LEU A 167 16.36 16.39 11.15
N GLU A 168 15.95 16.86 12.34
CA GLU A 168 14.97 16.14 13.17
C GLU A 168 13.62 16.04 12.47
N THR A 169 13.20 17.10 11.77
CA THR A 169 11.97 17.10 10.97
C THR A 169 12.08 16.13 9.79
N GLU A 170 13.20 16.14 9.04
CA GLU A 170 13.42 15.22 7.92
C GLU A 170 13.43 13.74 8.37
N VAL A 171 14.06 13.44 9.50
CA VAL A 171 14.07 12.08 10.08
C VAL A 171 12.64 11.62 10.37
N VAL A 172 11.83 12.45 11.03
CA VAL A 172 10.44 12.12 11.38
C VAL A 172 9.60 11.88 10.13
N GLU A 173 9.72 12.72 9.10
CA GLU A 173 8.97 12.55 7.84
C GLU A 173 9.34 11.24 7.11
N LYS A 174 10.64 10.89 7.07
CA LYS A 174 11.08 9.64 6.46
C LYS A 174 10.68 8.42 7.26
N GLU A 175 10.73 8.48 8.59
CA GLU A 175 10.25 7.42 9.46
C GLU A 175 8.76 7.14 9.23
N GLN A 176 7.92 8.19 9.20
CA GLN A 176 6.50 8.05 8.90
C GLN A 176 6.24 7.42 7.53
N THR A 177 7.03 7.79 6.52
CA THR A 177 6.92 7.22 5.16
C THR A 177 7.29 5.73 5.16
N ALA A 178 8.37 5.35 5.83
CA ALA A 178 8.80 3.96 5.94
C ALA A 178 7.79 3.10 6.73
N GLU A 179 7.18 3.66 7.78
CA GLU A 179 6.12 3.01 8.54
C GLU A 179 4.88 2.75 7.68
N LYS A 180 4.41 3.76 6.93
CA LYS A 180 3.30 3.60 5.98
C LYS A 180 3.56 2.52 4.95
N MET A 181 4.75 2.51 4.33
CA MET A 181 5.12 1.46 3.38
C MET A 181 5.15 0.07 4.02
N THR A 182 5.66 -0.02 5.25
CA THR A 182 5.68 -1.28 6.00
C THR A 182 4.26 -1.76 6.31
N GLN A 183 3.37 -0.86 6.73
CA GLN A 183 1.96 -1.15 6.96
C GLN A 183 1.27 -1.62 5.68
N LEU A 184 1.43 -0.89 4.57
CA LEU A 184 0.87 -1.25 3.27
C LEU A 184 1.31 -2.67 2.87
N LYS A 185 2.61 -2.95 2.87
CA LYS A 185 3.13 -4.28 2.54
C LYS A 185 2.54 -5.37 3.43
N ALA A 186 2.48 -5.11 4.74
CA ALA A 186 1.91 -6.06 5.69
C ALA A 186 0.42 -6.31 5.42
N ILE A 187 -0.37 -5.30 5.07
CA ILE A 187 -1.77 -5.46 4.70
C ILE A 187 -1.90 -6.26 3.41
N LEU A 188 -1.11 -5.96 2.37
CA LEU A 188 -1.26 -6.62 1.08
C LEU A 188 -0.81 -8.08 1.09
N GLU A 189 0.26 -8.41 1.80
CA GLU A 189 0.88 -9.75 1.75
C GLU A 189 0.46 -10.66 2.89
N ASN A 190 0.19 -10.11 4.08
CA ASN A 190 -0.02 -10.90 5.30
C ASN A 190 -1.47 -10.89 5.79
N THR A 191 -2.40 -10.30 5.02
CA THR A 191 -3.82 -10.36 5.36
C THR A 191 -4.45 -11.63 4.81
N ILE A 192 -5.01 -12.42 5.71
CA ILE A 192 -5.76 -13.64 5.43
C ILE A 192 -7.24 -13.36 5.65
N ILE A 193 -8.07 -13.83 4.73
CA ILE A 193 -9.53 -13.68 4.80
C ILE A 193 -10.13 -14.98 5.30
N ASP A 194 -10.78 -14.91 6.45
CA ASP A 194 -11.49 -16.03 7.06
C ASP A 194 -12.97 -15.94 6.67
N TYR A 195 -13.31 -16.59 5.56
CA TYR A 195 -14.67 -16.63 5.05
C TYR A 195 -15.56 -17.52 5.94
N LYS A 196 -16.54 -16.90 6.61
CA LYS A 196 -17.56 -17.60 7.39
C LYS A 196 -18.71 -18.11 6.52
N GLY A 197 -18.97 -17.43 5.40
CA GLY A 197 -19.92 -17.91 4.40
C GLY A 197 -20.14 -16.90 3.28
N ILE A 198 -20.41 -17.41 2.09
CA ILE A 198 -20.84 -16.62 0.93
C ILE A 198 -22.16 -17.19 0.44
N SER A 199 -23.15 -16.33 0.22
CA SER A 199 -24.44 -16.79 -0.30
C SER A 199 -25.00 -15.87 -1.37
N LEU A 200 -25.56 -16.48 -2.41
CA LEU A 200 -26.16 -15.79 -3.55
C LEU A 200 -27.67 -15.97 -3.49
N ARG A 201 -28.44 -14.90 -3.68
CA ARG A 201 -29.91 -14.93 -3.52
C ARG A 201 -30.66 -14.16 -4.60
N THR A 202 -31.91 -14.55 -4.83
CA THR A 202 -32.86 -13.83 -5.71
C THR A 202 -33.53 -12.67 -4.98
N GLU A 203 -33.82 -12.84 -3.69
CA GLU A 203 -34.46 -11.88 -2.81
C GLU A 203 -33.59 -11.67 -1.57
N ARG A 204 -33.69 -10.51 -0.92
CA ARG A 204 -32.83 -10.17 0.23
C ARG A 204 -32.93 -11.22 1.35
N ASP A 205 -34.15 -11.58 1.73
CA ASP A 205 -34.44 -12.52 2.80
C ASP A 205 -34.82 -13.93 2.27
N GLY A 206 -34.50 -14.20 0.99
CA GLY A 206 -34.84 -15.46 0.34
C GLY A 206 -33.80 -16.57 0.52
N ASP A 207 -34.11 -17.74 -0.03
CA ASP A 207 -33.19 -18.89 -0.01
C ASP A 207 -31.96 -18.67 -0.91
N ASN A 208 -30.89 -19.39 -0.59
CA ASN A 208 -29.68 -19.42 -1.40
C ASN A 208 -29.97 -20.08 -2.77
N ILE A 209 -29.41 -19.51 -3.83
CA ILE A 209 -29.48 -20.10 -5.17
C ILE A 209 -28.30 -21.05 -5.39
N SER A 210 -28.59 -22.26 -5.87
CA SER A 210 -27.57 -23.26 -6.23
C SER A 210 -27.06 -23.10 -7.67
N LYS A 211 -27.79 -22.35 -8.50
CA LYS A 211 -27.47 -22.14 -9.92
C LYS A 211 -27.93 -20.77 -10.40
N ILE A 212 -27.09 -20.15 -11.23
CA ILE A 212 -27.39 -18.91 -11.92
C ILE A 212 -28.12 -19.19 -13.24
N LYS A 213 -29.29 -18.55 -13.44
CA LYS A 213 -30.06 -18.60 -14.69
C LYS A 213 -29.36 -17.80 -15.80
N LYS A 214 -29.81 -17.97 -17.05
CA LYS A 214 -29.30 -17.20 -18.20
C LYS A 214 -29.33 -15.69 -17.89
N ASN A 215 -28.21 -15.00 -18.16
CA ASN A 215 -27.94 -13.58 -17.87
C ASN A 215 -28.02 -13.19 -16.39
N GLY A 216 -27.94 -14.15 -15.46
CA GLY A 216 -27.90 -13.85 -14.03
C GLY A 216 -29.21 -13.37 -13.41
N LYS A 217 -30.36 -13.55 -14.07
CA LYS A 217 -31.65 -12.94 -13.66
C LYS A 217 -32.15 -13.30 -12.25
N ASN A 218 -31.70 -14.42 -11.68
CA ASN A 218 -32.04 -14.86 -10.32
C ASN A 218 -30.94 -14.58 -9.28
N TRP A 219 -29.84 -13.93 -9.67
CA TRP A 219 -28.79 -13.49 -8.77
C TRP A 219 -28.89 -11.98 -8.61
N LYS A 220 -29.51 -11.55 -7.52
CA LYS A 220 -29.71 -10.12 -7.20
C LYS A 220 -28.96 -9.69 -5.96
N TYR A 221 -28.65 -10.62 -5.06
CA TYR A 221 -27.92 -10.33 -3.83
C TYR A 221 -26.75 -11.28 -3.64
N THR A 222 -25.62 -10.77 -3.16
CA THR A 222 -24.53 -11.59 -2.60
C THR A 222 -24.28 -11.15 -1.17
N PHE A 223 -24.33 -12.09 -0.24
CA PHE A 223 -23.97 -11.88 1.16
C PHE A 223 -22.61 -12.52 1.40
N ILE A 224 -21.72 -11.79 2.05
CA ILE A 224 -20.37 -12.24 2.36
C ILE A 224 -20.18 -12.00 3.86
N ASN A 225 -20.01 -13.08 4.62
CA ASN A 225 -19.63 -13.03 6.02
C ASN A 225 -18.18 -13.46 6.12
N PHE A 226 -17.34 -12.59 6.65
CA PHE A 226 -15.89 -12.77 6.66
C PHE A 226 -15.26 -12.07 7.87
N ASP A 227 -14.06 -12.51 8.18
CA ASP A 227 -13.18 -11.84 9.13
C ASP A 227 -11.80 -11.62 8.50
N LEU A 228 -11.07 -10.61 8.97
CA LEU A 228 -9.72 -10.30 8.48
C LEU A 228 -8.69 -10.61 9.56
N GLN A 229 -7.69 -11.41 9.18
CA GLN A 229 -6.58 -11.78 10.04
C GLN A 229 -5.29 -11.25 9.45
N ASN A 230 -4.41 -10.72 10.29
CA ASN A 230 -3.07 -10.29 9.88
C ASN A 230 -2.09 -10.63 11.00
N THR A 231 -0.82 -10.85 10.66
CA THR A 231 0.27 -11.03 11.62
C THR A 231 0.33 -9.88 12.64
N ASN A 232 0.02 -8.65 12.21
CA ASN A 232 -0.18 -7.51 13.08
C ASN A 232 -1.63 -6.97 12.92
N PRO A 233 -2.56 -7.33 13.83
CA PRO A 233 -3.95 -6.88 13.75
C PRO A 233 -4.13 -5.37 13.79
N ALA A 234 -3.19 -4.63 14.38
CA ALA A 234 -3.26 -3.16 14.48
C ALA A 234 -3.24 -2.49 13.10
N PHE A 235 -2.65 -3.13 12.08
CA PHE A 235 -2.63 -2.61 10.71
C PHE A 235 -3.97 -2.71 10.00
N LEU A 236 -4.90 -3.55 10.47
CA LEU A 236 -6.21 -3.71 9.86
C LEU A 236 -7.25 -2.74 10.47
N VAL A 237 -7.16 -2.48 11.77
CA VAL A 237 -8.20 -1.71 12.48
C VAL A 237 -8.17 -0.24 12.02
N GLY A 238 -9.30 0.26 11.56
CA GLY A 238 -9.42 1.62 11.01
C GLY A 238 -9.03 1.73 9.53
N SER A 239 -8.44 0.67 8.95
CA SER A 239 -8.16 0.61 7.51
C SER A 239 -9.45 0.40 6.72
N THR A 240 -9.51 1.03 5.54
CA THR A 240 -10.64 0.92 4.64
C THR A 240 -10.33 -0.08 3.54
N PHE A 241 -11.28 -0.94 3.26
CA PHE A 241 -11.19 -1.97 2.24
C PHE A 241 -12.39 -1.89 1.30
N GLU A 242 -12.25 -2.46 0.12
CA GLU A 242 -13.31 -2.56 -0.87
C GLU A 242 -13.39 -3.98 -1.44
N TRP A 243 -14.56 -4.59 -1.30
CA TRP A 243 -14.87 -5.83 -2.00
C TRP A 243 -15.30 -5.54 -3.43
N ARG A 244 -14.78 -6.29 -4.40
CA ARG A 244 -15.25 -6.27 -5.80
C ARG A 244 -15.59 -7.66 -6.27
N ILE A 245 -16.68 -7.78 -7.04
CA ILE A 245 -17.02 -9.01 -7.74
C ILE A 245 -16.56 -8.86 -9.19
N ILE A 246 -15.63 -9.69 -9.63
CA ILE A 246 -15.04 -9.64 -10.97
C ILE A 246 -15.65 -10.72 -11.85
N ASP A 247 -16.06 -10.33 -13.06
CA ASP A 247 -16.45 -11.27 -14.11
C ASP A 247 -15.17 -11.91 -14.70
N MET A 248 -15.00 -13.21 -14.51
CA MET A 248 -13.77 -13.91 -14.91
C MET A 248 -13.66 -14.07 -16.43
N ASP A 249 -14.76 -13.89 -17.18
CA ASP A 249 -14.75 -14.07 -18.64
C ASP A 249 -14.21 -12.82 -19.36
N ASN A 250 -14.33 -11.63 -18.77
CA ASN A 250 -13.89 -10.36 -19.34
C ASN A 250 -12.97 -9.52 -18.43
N GLY A 251 -12.81 -9.88 -17.16
CA GLY A 251 -11.96 -9.19 -16.19
C GLY A 251 -12.57 -7.94 -15.55
N GLU A 252 -13.82 -7.60 -15.88
CA GLU A 252 -14.45 -6.36 -15.42
C GLU A 252 -15.18 -6.54 -14.08
N PRO A 253 -15.11 -5.55 -13.16
CA PRO A 253 -15.90 -5.56 -11.95
C PRO A 253 -17.38 -5.32 -12.23
N ILE A 254 -18.23 -5.99 -11.45
CA ILE A 254 -19.65 -5.71 -11.37
C ILE A 254 -19.85 -4.41 -10.59
N SER A 255 -20.57 -3.44 -11.16
CA SER A 255 -20.95 -2.22 -10.45
C SER A 255 -21.80 -2.54 -9.23
N PHE A 256 -21.43 -1.97 -8.08
CA PHE A 256 -22.13 -2.10 -6.80
C PHE A 256 -23.33 -1.14 -6.69
N ILE A 257 -23.19 0.09 -7.19
CA ILE A 257 -24.29 1.07 -7.34
C ILE A 257 -24.25 1.62 -8.76
N GLU A 258 -25.36 1.52 -9.48
CA GLU A 258 -25.50 1.99 -10.87
C GLU A 258 -25.63 3.53 -10.93
N SER A 259 -24.90 4.16 -11.85
CA SER A 259 -25.23 5.52 -12.29
C SER A 259 -26.53 5.50 -13.09
N ASN A 260 -27.59 6.10 -12.55
CA ASN A 260 -28.89 6.15 -13.20
C ASN A 260 -28.78 6.85 -14.57
N GLN A 261 -29.15 6.18 -15.67
CA GLN A 261 -29.11 6.76 -17.03
C GLN A 261 -29.97 8.04 -17.18
N VAL A 262 -30.99 8.22 -16.34
CA VAL A 262 -31.83 9.44 -16.30
C VAL A 262 -31.14 10.59 -15.54
N TYR A 263 -30.20 10.27 -14.66
CA TYR A 263 -29.40 11.22 -13.87
C TYR A 263 -27.92 10.78 -13.84
N PRO A 264 -27.15 11.03 -14.93
CA PRO A 264 -25.78 10.52 -15.12
C PRO A 264 -24.72 11.10 -14.17
N LYS A 265 -25.14 11.85 -13.14
CA LYS A 265 -24.25 12.32 -12.06
C LYS A 265 -24.16 11.32 -10.89
N GLY A 266 -24.78 10.13 -11.00
CA GLY A 266 -24.65 9.07 -10.01
C GLY A 266 -23.24 8.50 -9.98
N ILE A 267 -22.71 8.28 -8.78
CA ILE A 267 -21.40 7.66 -8.54
C ILE A 267 -21.52 6.17 -8.91
N ASP A 268 -20.91 5.76 -10.01
CA ASP A 268 -20.69 4.35 -10.33
C ASP A 268 -19.60 3.82 -9.39
N THR A 269 -19.99 3.05 -8.38
CA THR A 269 -19.04 2.45 -7.43
C THR A 269 -18.78 1.01 -7.86
N LYS A 270 -17.51 0.65 -8.01
CA LYS A 270 -17.07 -0.67 -8.51
C LYS A 270 -17.06 -1.74 -7.42
N GLY A 271 -17.37 -1.38 -6.17
CA GLY A 271 -17.29 -2.28 -5.03
C GLY A 271 -18.01 -1.76 -3.77
N PHE A 272 -18.02 -2.62 -2.75
CA PHE A 272 -18.54 -2.30 -1.41
C PHE A 272 -17.37 -1.93 -0.49
N SER A 273 -17.31 -0.66 -0.10
CA SER A 273 -16.28 -0.17 0.83
C SER A 273 -16.71 -0.32 2.29
N PHE A 274 -15.77 -0.72 3.14
CA PHE A 274 -15.97 -0.83 4.58
C PHE A 274 -14.69 -0.50 5.35
N THR A 275 -14.83 0.03 6.56
CA THR A 275 -13.70 0.23 7.48
C THR A 275 -13.68 -0.90 8.49
N TYR A 276 -12.59 -1.65 8.55
CA TYR A 276 -12.49 -2.81 9.42
C TYR A 276 -12.35 -2.39 10.89
N GLN A 277 -13.17 -2.98 11.76
CA GLN A 277 -13.28 -2.59 13.17
C GLN A 277 -12.68 -3.65 14.12
N GLY A 278 -11.99 -4.67 13.61
CA GLY A 278 -11.40 -5.74 14.42
C GLY A 278 -12.35 -6.89 14.77
N TYR A 279 -13.47 -7.01 14.07
CA TYR A 279 -14.42 -8.12 14.21
C TYR A 279 -15.05 -8.48 12.85
N ALA A 280 -15.60 -9.69 12.78
CA ALA A 280 -16.25 -10.22 11.59
C ALA A 280 -17.31 -9.27 11.02
N GLN A 281 -17.27 -9.08 9.70
CA GLN A 281 -18.13 -8.16 8.96
C GLN A 281 -19.09 -8.92 8.05
N GLU A 282 -20.21 -8.27 7.74
CA GLU A 282 -21.14 -8.71 6.72
C GLU A 282 -21.20 -7.67 5.61
N ALA A 283 -20.90 -8.10 4.38
CA ALA A 283 -21.05 -7.30 3.18
C ALA A 283 -22.23 -7.80 2.34
N VAL A 284 -23.06 -6.88 1.86
CA VAL A 284 -24.23 -7.18 1.03
C VAL A 284 -24.13 -6.45 -0.29
N PHE A 285 -23.95 -7.20 -1.37
CA PHE A 285 -23.92 -6.71 -2.74
C PHE A 285 -25.29 -6.78 -3.38
N ILE A 286 -25.69 -5.70 -4.06
CA ILE A 286 -26.90 -5.64 -4.86
C ILE A 286 -26.51 -5.71 -6.34
N ASN A 287 -26.76 -6.85 -6.96
CA ASN A 287 -26.28 -7.19 -8.29
C ASN A 287 -27.43 -7.17 -9.31
N THR A 288 -28.05 -6.03 -9.59
CA THR A 288 -29.23 -5.95 -10.48
C THR A 288 -28.93 -5.98 -11.98
N GLN A 289 -27.67 -5.76 -12.38
CA GLN A 289 -27.27 -5.73 -13.78
C GLN A 289 -27.35 -7.09 -14.48
N GLU A 290 -27.62 -7.10 -15.80
CA GLU A 290 -27.51 -8.33 -16.59
C GLU A 290 -26.05 -8.83 -16.61
N LYS A 291 -25.87 -10.11 -16.27
CA LYS A 291 -24.56 -10.76 -16.19
C LYS A 291 -24.14 -11.22 -17.59
N GLN A 292 -22.98 -10.76 -18.04
CA GLN A 292 -22.45 -11.04 -19.38
C GLN A 292 -21.65 -12.35 -19.40
N GLY A 293 -20.82 -12.59 -18.39
CA GLY A 293 -20.07 -13.82 -18.18
C GLY A 293 -20.85 -14.93 -17.48
N SER A 294 -20.15 -16.04 -17.27
CA SER A 294 -20.64 -17.29 -16.67
C SER A 294 -19.87 -17.68 -15.40
N SER A 295 -18.76 -17.01 -15.10
CA SER A 295 -17.92 -17.27 -13.92
C SER A 295 -17.54 -15.96 -13.24
N TYR A 296 -17.56 -15.97 -11.90
CA TYR A 296 -17.38 -14.77 -11.08
C TYR A 296 -16.53 -15.08 -9.86
N GLU A 297 -15.64 -14.17 -9.52
CA GLU A 297 -14.80 -14.23 -8.33
C GLU A 297 -14.92 -12.96 -7.49
N LEU A 298 -14.67 -13.09 -6.20
CA LEU A 298 -14.64 -12.02 -5.23
C LEU A 298 -13.19 -11.66 -4.93
N LYS A 299 -12.85 -10.37 -4.93
CA LYS A 299 -11.51 -9.84 -4.62
C LYS A 299 -11.58 -8.72 -3.60
N LEU A 300 -10.64 -8.70 -2.66
CA LEU A 300 -10.50 -7.63 -1.68
C LEU A 300 -9.42 -6.64 -2.12
N TYR A 301 -9.72 -5.36 -1.97
CA TYR A 301 -8.79 -4.26 -2.19
C TYR A 301 -8.64 -3.47 -0.89
N TYR A 302 -7.44 -3.03 -0.57
CA TYR A 302 -7.15 -2.04 0.46
C TYR A 302 -7.20 -0.64 -0.17
N LEU A 303 -7.87 0.30 0.50
CA LEU A 303 -8.04 1.67 0.02
C LEU A 303 -7.19 2.63 0.86
N GLU A 304 -6.28 3.34 0.21
CA GLU A 304 -5.44 4.39 0.80
C GLU A 304 -5.20 5.50 -0.23
N ASP A 305 -5.37 6.76 0.17
CA ASP A 305 -5.17 7.96 -0.68
C ASP A 305 -5.85 7.89 -2.06
N ASP A 306 -7.14 7.51 -2.09
CA ASP A 306 -7.96 7.31 -3.29
C ASP A 306 -7.45 6.21 -4.26
N GLN A 307 -6.43 5.45 -3.85
CA GLN A 307 -5.92 4.30 -4.59
C GLN A 307 -6.46 2.99 -4.01
N ALA A 308 -6.61 1.99 -4.89
CA ALA A 308 -7.08 0.66 -4.53
C ALA A 308 -5.98 -0.37 -4.82
N TYR A 309 -5.47 -0.99 -3.76
CA TYR A 309 -4.41 -1.99 -3.83
C TYR A 309 -4.98 -3.38 -3.62
N TYR A 310 -4.70 -4.31 -4.53
CA TYR A 310 -5.20 -5.68 -4.41
C TYR A 310 -4.55 -6.41 -3.23
N VAL A 311 -5.36 -6.99 -2.35
CA VAL A 311 -4.86 -7.83 -1.24
C VAL A 311 -4.55 -9.21 -1.78
N ASN A 312 -3.29 -9.64 -1.64
CA ASN A 312 -2.80 -10.89 -2.23
C ASN A 312 -3.53 -12.10 -1.63
N GLY A 313 -3.85 -13.07 -2.48
CA GLY A 313 -4.57 -14.28 -2.07
C GLY A 313 -6.03 -14.06 -1.68
N SER A 314 -6.58 -12.85 -1.83
CA SER A 314 -7.98 -12.57 -1.50
C SER A 314 -8.99 -13.15 -2.51
N SER A 315 -8.54 -13.53 -3.72
CA SER A 315 -9.44 -14.02 -4.76
C SER A 315 -10.17 -15.30 -4.35
N ARG A 316 -11.50 -15.25 -4.39
CA ARG A 316 -12.39 -16.38 -4.09
C ARG A 316 -13.42 -16.55 -5.19
N PRO A 317 -13.39 -17.64 -5.97
CA PRO A 317 -14.45 -17.96 -6.91
C PRO A 317 -15.79 -18.14 -6.16
N ILE A 318 -16.85 -17.51 -6.68
CA ILE A 318 -18.21 -17.60 -6.12
C ILE A 318 -19.20 -18.23 -7.11
N VAL A 319 -18.87 -18.21 -8.41
CA VAL A 319 -19.65 -18.84 -9.48
C VAL A 319 -18.70 -19.43 -10.52
N PHE A 320 -18.94 -20.69 -10.91
CA PHE A 320 -18.23 -21.36 -11.99
C PHE A 320 -19.21 -21.96 -13.01
N ASP A 321 -19.15 -21.53 -14.27
CA ASP A 321 -20.04 -22.01 -15.35
C ASP A 321 -21.52 -22.11 -14.91
N LYS A 322 -22.00 -21.02 -14.29
CA LYS A 322 -23.35 -20.85 -13.71
C LYS A 322 -23.69 -21.69 -12.49
N HIS A 323 -22.76 -22.46 -11.92
CA HIS A 323 -22.91 -23.13 -10.63
C HIS A 323 -22.32 -22.29 -9.51
N CYS A 324 -23.06 -22.13 -8.41
CA CYS A 324 -22.56 -21.41 -7.24
C CYS A 324 -21.62 -22.33 -6.44
N ILE A 325 -20.59 -21.74 -5.83
CA ILE A 325 -19.70 -22.44 -4.91
C ILE A 325 -20.17 -22.12 -3.49
N ASP A 326 -20.51 -23.16 -2.74
CA ASP A 326 -20.93 -23.07 -1.33
C ASP A 326 -19.73 -22.92 -0.38
#